data_AF-A0A8C6BT29-F1
#
_entry.id   AF-A0A8C6BT29-F1
#
_cell.length_a   1.000
_cell.length_b   1.000
_cell.length_c   1.000
_cell.angle_alpha   90.00
_cell.angle_beta   90.00
_cell.angle_gamma   90.00
#
_symmetry.space_group_name_H-M   'P 1'
#
loop_
_entity.id
_entity.type
_entity.pdbx_description
1 polymer ?
#
loop_
_entity_poly.entity_id
_entity_poly.type
_entity_poly.pdbx_seq_one_letter_code
_entity_poly.pdbx_strand_id
1 'polypeptide(L)'
;MPGLRRDRLRTLLLLGVLLAADLYFHLGPRVRRRLRPRERPPGCPCAHRAATSGPRPAARHVPPAEPDGGGPGSKLRALFAHPLYNEPEKPPLLGPEDSLLAGPEALRYYRRKVARWNRRHRIYKEQLNLTSLDPPLQLRLETSWIQFHLGISRHGLYSRSSPVVSKLLHDMRHLPTISADYSQDEKALLGACDCTQIVKPSGVHLKLVLRFSDFGKAMFKPMRQLRDEETPEDFFYFIDFQRHNAEIAAFHLDRILDFRRVPPTVGRLVNVTKEILEVTKNEILQSVFFISPASNVCFFAKCPYLCKTEYAVCGNPHLLEGSLSAFLPSLNLAPRLSVPSPWIRSYSLAGKEEWEVNPLYCDTVKQVYPHSSSGRLLNIIDMAIFDFLTGNMDRHHYETFTKFGDDGFLIHLDNARGFGRHSHDEISILSPLSQCCRIKRKTLSHLQLLAQADYRLSDVMRESLLEDQLTPVLTEPHLLALDRRLQTVLRTVQGCIEAHGEHSVVANGPTGQSAPDSGPS
;
A
#
# COMPACT_ATOMS: atom_id res chain seq x y z
N MET A 1 17.28 -49.03 51.00
CA MET A 1 16.73 -48.10 49.99
C MET A 1 17.25 -48.46 48.58
N PRO A 2 16.45 -49.12 47.73
CA PRO A 2 16.81 -49.42 46.34
C PRO A 2 15.93 -48.65 45.33
N GLY A 3 15.80 -47.33 45.47
CA GLY A 3 14.92 -46.51 44.62
C GLY A 3 15.64 -45.70 43.52
N LEU A 4 16.91 -45.34 43.70
CA LEU A 4 17.55 -44.31 42.85
C LEU A 4 18.14 -44.81 41.50
N ARG A 5 18.24 -46.12 41.27
CA ARG A 5 18.85 -46.67 40.03
C ARG A 5 17.87 -46.82 38.86
N ARG A 6 16.57 -46.91 39.12
CA ARG A 6 15.57 -47.27 38.09
C ARG A 6 15.17 -46.08 37.21
N ASP A 7 15.14 -44.87 37.76
CA ASP A 7 14.78 -43.66 37.00
C ASP A 7 15.87 -43.22 36.04
N ARG A 8 17.15 -43.31 36.41
CA ARG A 8 18.26 -42.98 35.50
C ARG A 8 18.29 -43.87 34.26
N LEU A 9 17.94 -45.14 34.41
CA LEU A 9 17.87 -46.09 33.29
C LEU A 9 16.71 -45.74 32.35
N ARG A 10 15.56 -45.33 32.89
CA ARG A 10 14.40 -44.88 32.10
C ARG A 10 14.69 -43.59 31.34
N THR A 11 15.36 -42.62 31.97
CA THR A 11 15.75 -41.36 31.31
C THR A 11 16.76 -41.61 30.19
N LEU A 12 17.73 -42.50 30.39
CA LEU A 12 18.70 -42.88 29.35
C LEU A 12 18.05 -43.62 28.17
N LEU A 13 17.10 -44.51 28.45
CA LEU A 13 16.31 -45.17 27.40
C LEU A 13 15.48 -44.16 26.60
N LEU A 14 14.84 -43.20 27.27
CA LEU A 14 14.05 -42.16 26.61
C LEU A 14 14.93 -41.26 25.72
N LEU A 15 16.08 -40.83 26.22
CA LEU A 15 17.07 -40.07 25.45
C LEU A 15 17.61 -40.88 24.25
N GLY A 16 17.84 -42.18 24.43
CA GLY A 16 18.25 -43.08 23.35
C GLY A 16 17.19 -43.21 22.25
N VAL A 17 15.91 -43.32 22.63
CA VAL A 17 14.79 -43.38 21.67
C VAL A 17 14.63 -42.05 20.93
N LEU A 18 14.74 -40.92 21.63
CA LEU A 18 14.68 -39.60 20.99
C LEU A 18 15.83 -39.36 20.02
N LEU A 19 17.05 -39.76 20.39
CA LEU A 19 18.22 -39.67 19.51
C LEU A 19 18.07 -40.58 18.28
N ALA A 20 17.54 -41.79 18.45
CA ALA A 20 17.27 -42.71 17.35
C ALA A 20 16.18 -42.19 16.41
N ALA A 21 15.12 -41.57 16.96
CA ALA A 21 14.08 -40.93 16.17
C ALA A 21 14.64 -39.73 15.38
N ASP A 22 15.48 -38.89 16.00
CA ASP A 22 16.11 -37.75 15.31
C ASP A 22 17.08 -38.20 14.21
N LEU A 23 17.85 -39.27 14.47
CA LEU A 23 18.69 -39.92 13.46
C LEU A 23 17.88 -40.48 12.30
N TYR A 24 16.74 -41.10 12.56
CA TYR A 24 15.91 -41.75 11.53
C TYR A 24 15.06 -40.76 10.73
N PHE A 25 14.43 -39.77 11.38
CA PHE A 25 13.50 -38.84 10.73
C PHE A 25 14.18 -37.57 10.19
N HIS A 26 15.28 -37.11 10.78
CA HIS A 26 15.92 -35.85 10.38
C HIS A 26 17.28 -36.04 9.70
N LEU A 27 18.18 -36.87 10.24
CA LEU A 27 19.51 -37.07 9.67
C LEU A 27 19.52 -38.10 8.52
N GLY A 28 18.78 -39.19 8.66
CA GLY A 28 18.68 -40.28 7.68
C GLY A 28 18.28 -39.80 6.28
N PRO A 29 17.19 -39.04 6.10
CA PRO A 29 16.76 -38.53 4.80
C PRO A 29 17.76 -37.56 4.16
N ARG A 30 18.50 -36.79 4.99
CA ARG A 30 19.53 -35.84 4.54
C ARG A 30 20.77 -36.56 4.02
N VAL A 31 21.20 -37.63 4.69
CA VAL A 31 22.31 -38.48 4.23
C VAL A 31 21.91 -39.24 2.96
N ARG A 32 20.69 -39.78 2.89
CA ARG A 32 20.15 -40.47 1.71
C ARG A 32 20.04 -39.55 0.48
N ARG A 33 19.73 -38.26 0.67
CA ARG A 33 19.76 -37.24 -0.40
C ARG A 33 21.16 -36.91 -0.90
N ARG A 34 22.17 -36.92 -0.02
CA ARG A 34 23.58 -36.63 -0.41
C ARG A 34 24.26 -37.80 -1.11
N LEU A 35 23.84 -39.04 -0.83
CA LEU A 35 24.42 -40.25 -1.42
C LEU A 35 23.70 -40.73 -2.69
N ARG A 36 22.66 -40.03 -3.15
CA ARG A 36 21.93 -40.40 -4.38
C ARG A 36 22.76 -39.96 -5.61
N PRO A 37 23.12 -40.86 -6.53
CA PRO A 37 23.82 -40.48 -7.76
C PRO A 37 22.95 -39.51 -8.59
N ARG A 38 23.57 -38.46 -9.13
CA ARG A 38 22.91 -37.52 -10.06
C ARG A 38 22.61 -38.24 -11.37
N GLU A 39 21.35 -38.65 -11.57
CA GLU A 39 20.85 -38.96 -12.89
C GLU A 39 20.71 -37.66 -13.70
N ARG A 40 21.32 -37.64 -14.89
CA ARG A 40 21.17 -36.54 -15.86
C ARG A 40 19.77 -36.60 -16.48
N PRO A 41 19.03 -35.49 -16.58
CA PRO A 41 17.81 -35.47 -17.36
C PRO A 41 18.14 -35.62 -18.86
N PRO A 42 17.27 -36.27 -19.66
CA PRO A 42 17.48 -36.40 -21.10
C PRO A 42 17.37 -35.03 -21.77
N GLY A 43 18.33 -34.71 -22.63
CA GLY A 43 18.38 -33.46 -23.37
C GLY A 43 17.27 -33.35 -24.41
N CYS A 44 16.60 -32.20 -24.43
CA CYS A 44 15.76 -31.81 -25.56
C CYS A 44 16.62 -31.24 -26.69
N PRO A 45 16.35 -31.59 -27.96
CA PRO A 45 17.12 -31.12 -29.10
C PRO A 45 16.77 -29.65 -29.41
N CYS A 46 17.80 -28.80 -29.42
CA CYS A 46 17.71 -27.47 -30.00
C CYS A 46 17.72 -27.60 -31.53
N ALA A 47 16.60 -27.27 -32.18
CA ALA A 47 16.56 -27.08 -33.62
C ALA A 47 16.81 -25.61 -33.94
N HIS A 48 17.87 -25.37 -34.70
CA HIS A 48 18.17 -24.11 -35.38
C HIS A 48 16.97 -23.61 -36.19
N ARG A 49 16.55 -22.36 -35.95
CA ARG A 49 15.99 -21.52 -37.02
C ARG A 49 16.64 -20.15 -36.97
N ALA A 50 17.31 -19.85 -38.09
CA ALA A 50 17.98 -18.61 -38.38
C ALA A 50 17.00 -17.43 -38.37
N ALA A 51 17.49 -16.31 -37.88
CA ALA A 51 16.85 -15.01 -37.98
C ALA A 51 16.74 -14.58 -39.46
N THR A 52 15.53 -14.32 -39.92
CA THR A 52 15.28 -13.49 -41.10
C THR A 52 14.82 -12.12 -40.63
N SER A 53 15.63 -11.11 -40.95
CA SER A 53 15.36 -9.69 -40.77
C SER A 53 14.26 -9.24 -41.72
N GLY A 54 13.09 -8.87 -41.18
CA GLY A 54 12.05 -8.11 -41.88
C GLY A 54 12.07 -6.63 -41.45
N PRO A 55 11.75 -5.68 -42.35
CA PRO A 55 11.95 -4.26 -42.11
C PRO A 55 10.92 -3.68 -41.12
N ARG A 56 11.39 -2.74 -40.28
CA ARG A 56 10.58 -1.90 -39.40
C ARG A 56 9.49 -1.16 -40.20
N PRO A 57 8.20 -1.17 -39.79
CA PRO A 57 7.25 -0.18 -40.25
C PRO A 57 7.55 1.16 -39.57
N ALA A 58 7.61 2.19 -40.40
CA ALA A 58 7.80 3.57 -39.99
C ALA A 58 6.73 4.02 -38.98
N ALA A 59 7.17 4.81 -37.99
CA ALA A 59 6.32 5.53 -37.07
C ALA A 59 5.32 6.39 -37.85
N ARG A 60 4.03 6.05 -37.77
CA ARG A 60 2.96 6.96 -38.17
C ARG A 60 2.81 8.00 -37.08
N HIS A 61 3.23 9.23 -37.39
CA HIS A 61 2.84 10.43 -36.68
C HIS A 61 1.31 10.48 -36.56
N VAL A 62 0.81 10.33 -35.34
CA VAL A 62 -0.54 10.74 -34.98
C VAL A 62 -0.48 12.25 -34.75
N PRO A 63 -1.25 13.07 -35.47
CA PRO A 63 -1.24 14.51 -35.23
C PRO A 63 -1.80 14.80 -33.84
N PRO A 64 -1.32 15.84 -33.15
CA PRO A 64 -1.94 16.28 -31.90
C PRO A 64 -3.40 16.63 -32.18
N ALA A 65 -4.31 16.10 -31.37
CA ALA A 65 -5.69 16.54 -31.37
C ALA A 65 -5.70 18.06 -31.14
N GLU A 66 -6.24 18.81 -32.10
CA GLU A 66 -6.52 20.23 -31.92
C GLU A 66 -7.47 20.41 -30.72
N PRO A 67 -7.34 21.51 -29.97
CA PRO A 67 -8.21 21.80 -28.85
C PRO A 67 -9.60 22.11 -29.42
N ASP A 68 -10.52 21.16 -29.24
CA ASP A 68 -11.92 21.39 -29.58
C ASP A 68 -12.40 22.60 -28.77
N GLY A 69 -12.75 23.65 -29.51
CA GLY A 69 -13.16 24.93 -28.97
C GLY A 69 -14.50 24.80 -28.28
N GLY A 70 -14.54 25.20 -27.00
CA GLY A 70 -15.78 25.45 -26.26
C GLY A 70 -16.20 24.32 -25.30
N GLY A 71 -15.44 24.08 -24.23
CA GLY A 71 -15.80 23.17 -23.15
C GLY A 71 -16.07 23.88 -21.81
N PRO A 72 -17.00 23.37 -20.97
CA PRO A 72 -17.39 23.97 -19.69
C PRO A 72 -16.21 23.95 -18.70
N GLY A 73 -16.29 24.75 -17.62
CA GLY A 73 -15.20 24.86 -16.63
C GLY A 73 -14.72 23.52 -16.03
N SER A 74 -13.57 23.56 -15.32
CA SER A 74 -12.94 22.42 -14.63
C SER A 74 -13.95 21.43 -13.99
N LYS A 75 -13.95 20.17 -14.45
CA LYS A 75 -14.83 19.11 -13.92
C LYS A 75 -14.43 18.72 -12.51
N LEU A 76 -13.13 18.70 -12.20
CA LEU A 76 -12.65 18.45 -10.84
C LEU A 76 -13.14 19.54 -9.88
N ARG A 77 -13.10 20.81 -10.29
CA ARG A 77 -13.64 21.91 -9.50
C ARG A 77 -15.16 21.80 -9.35
N ALA A 78 -15.87 21.42 -10.42
CA ALA A 78 -17.30 21.17 -10.37
C ALA A 78 -17.65 20.04 -9.37
N LEU A 79 -16.87 18.95 -9.36
CA LEU A 79 -17.03 17.83 -8.43
C LEU A 79 -16.95 18.30 -6.97
N PHE A 80 -15.89 19.01 -6.60
CA PHE A 80 -15.72 19.49 -5.22
C PHE A 80 -16.68 20.64 -4.86
N ALA A 81 -17.26 21.33 -5.83
CA ALA A 81 -18.34 22.29 -5.61
C ALA A 81 -19.71 21.63 -5.45
N HIS A 82 -19.88 20.36 -5.84
CA HIS A 82 -21.15 19.66 -5.77
C HIS A 82 -21.61 19.50 -4.30
N PRO A 83 -22.93 19.61 -3.99
CA PRO A 83 -23.45 19.49 -2.63
C PRO A 83 -23.03 18.22 -1.89
N LEU A 84 -22.93 17.07 -2.58
CA LEU A 84 -22.45 15.80 -1.99
C LEU A 84 -21.03 15.91 -1.39
N TYR A 85 -20.16 16.72 -2.00
CA TYR A 85 -18.81 17.02 -1.50
C TYR A 85 -18.80 18.19 -0.51
N ASN A 86 -19.95 18.72 -0.11
CA ASN A 86 -20.04 19.79 0.89
C ASN A 86 -20.97 19.43 2.06
N GLU A 87 -21.51 18.21 2.07
CA GLU A 87 -22.27 17.71 3.22
C GLU A 87 -21.38 17.61 4.47
N PRO A 88 -21.84 18.15 5.62
CA PRO A 88 -21.18 17.97 6.91
C PRO A 88 -21.13 16.49 7.30
N GLU A 89 -19.98 16.05 7.78
CA GLU A 89 -19.80 14.67 8.21
C GLU A 89 -20.51 14.42 9.54
N LYS A 90 -21.17 13.26 9.64
CA LYS A 90 -21.96 12.86 10.80
C LYS A 90 -21.38 11.59 11.44
N PRO A 91 -21.33 11.52 12.79
CA PRO A 91 -21.62 12.61 13.74
C PRO A 91 -20.57 13.74 13.66
N PRO A 92 -20.88 14.99 14.05
CA PRO A 92 -19.87 16.05 14.15
C PRO A 92 -18.71 15.63 15.07
N LEU A 93 -17.52 16.20 14.88
CA LEU A 93 -16.40 15.97 15.79
C LEU A 93 -16.69 16.71 17.11
N LEU A 94 -16.85 15.96 18.21
CA LEU A 94 -17.35 16.46 19.49
C LEU A 94 -16.25 16.81 20.49
N GLY A 95 -14.98 16.47 20.21
CA GLY A 95 -13.88 16.85 21.09
C GLY A 95 -12.55 16.10 20.88
N PRO A 96 -11.67 16.12 21.90
CA PRO A 96 -10.33 15.52 21.85
C PRO A 96 -10.32 14.00 21.58
N GLU A 97 -11.41 13.30 21.86
CA GLU A 97 -11.55 11.86 21.60
C GLU A 97 -11.65 11.51 20.12
N ASP A 98 -12.13 12.45 19.31
CA ASP A 98 -12.23 12.25 17.85
C ASP A 98 -10.96 12.66 17.12
N SER A 99 -10.02 13.33 17.79
CA SER A 99 -8.68 13.62 17.26
C SER A 99 -7.73 12.47 17.57
N LEU A 100 -6.89 12.06 16.62
CA LEU A 100 -5.98 10.94 16.86
C LEU A 100 -4.92 11.27 17.92
N LEU A 101 -4.35 12.47 17.85
CA LEU A 101 -3.22 12.89 18.69
C LEU A 101 -3.60 14.01 19.65
N ALA A 102 -3.12 13.93 20.89
CA ALA A 102 -3.10 15.06 21.80
C ALA A 102 -1.93 16.00 21.42
N GLY A 103 -2.24 17.19 20.91
CA GLY A 103 -1.25 18.13 20.36
C GLY A 103 -0.02 18.37 21.25
N PRO A 104 -0.17 18.76 22.53
CA PRO A 104 0.98 19.01 23.42
C PRO A 104 1.89 17.79 23.63
N GLU A 105 1.31 16.59 23.73
CA GLU A 105 2.06 15.35 23.92
C GLU A 105 2.84 14.98 22.65
N ALA A 106 2.17 15.00 21.49
CA ALA A 106 2.78 14.72 20.20
C ALA A 106 3.96 15.65 19.91
N LEU A 107 3.79 16.96 20.16
CA LEU A 107 4.85 17.95 19.96
C LEU A 107 6.05 17.72 20.90
N ARG A 108 5.80 17.37 22.17
CA ARG A 108 6.88 17.00 23.11
C ARG A 108 7.64 15.76 22.63
N TYR A 109 6.93 14.76 22.09
CA TYR A 109 7.54 13.58 21.49
C TYR A 109 8.41 13.93 20.28
N TYR A 110 7.90 14.73 19.35
CA TYR A 110 8.64 15.16 18.16
C TYR A 110 9.88 15.98 18.50
N ARG A 111 9.80 16.93 19.45
CA ARG A 111 10.97 17.69 19.93
C ARG A 111 12.07 16.77 20.46
N ARG A 112 11.70 15.74 21.23
CA ARG A 112 12.66 14.73 21.72
C ARG A 112 13.30 13.93 20.58
N LYS A 113 12.54 13.61 19.53
CA LYS A 113 13.07 12.92 18.33
C LYS A 113 14.03 13.79 17.54
N VAL A 114 13.72 15.08 17.33
CA VAL A 114 14.62 16.04 16.68
C VAL A 114 15.91 16.20 17.48
N ALA A 115 15.82 16.40 18.80
CA ALA A 115 17.00 16.49 19.66
C ALA A 115 17.88 15.23 19.60
N ARG A 116 17.26 14.04 19.61
CA ARG A 116 17.99 12.76 19.44
C ARG A 116 18.64 12.64 18.06
N TRP A 117 17.99 13.13 17.01
CA TRP A 117 18.56 13.14 15.67
C TRP A 117 19.76 14.08 15.58
N ASN A 118 19.66 15.31 16.10
CA ASN A 118 20.77 16.27 16.15
C ASN A 118 21.99 15.69 16.88
N ARG A 119 21.79 15.04 18.04
CA ARG A 119 22.89 14.38 18.78
C ARG A 119 23.59 13.29 17.95
N ARG A 120 22.81 12.39 17.34
CA ARG A 120 23.37 11.32 16.49
C ARG A 120 24.05 11.88 15.25
N HIS A 121 23.52 12.96 14.68
CA HIS A 121 24.12 13.58 13.51
C HIS A 121 25.46 14.22 13.83
N ARG A 122 25.58 14.90 14.98
CA ARG A 122 26.84 15.44 15.45
C ARG A 122 27.90 14.36 15.63
N ILE A 123 27.58 13.30 16.36
CA ILE A 123 28.50 12.16 16.59
C ILE A 123 28.96 11.53 15.27
N TYR A 124 28.02 11.33 14.33
CA TYR A 124 28.35 10.77 13.02
C TYR A 124 29.31 11.65 12.21
N LYS A 125 29.10 12.99 12.24
CA LYS A 125 30.01 13.93 11.57
C LYS A 125 31.39 13.94 12.22
N GLU A 126 31.46 13.89 13.55
CA GLU A 126 32.72 13.80 14.31
C GLU A 126 33.49 12.52 13.94
N GLN A 127 32.82 11.37 13.83
CA GLN A 127 33.43 10.10 13.42
C GLN A 127 34.01 10.11 12.01
N LEU A 128 33.46 10.93 11.11
CA LEU A 128 33.89 11.07 9.72
C LEU A 128 34.77 12.31 9.48
N ASN A 129 35.18 13.00 10.55
CA ASN A 129 35.95 14.26 10.45
C ASN A 129 35.31 15.32 9.53
N LEU A 130 33.97 15.35 9.46
CA LEU A 130 33.20 16.31 8.68
C LEU A 130 32.92 17.56 9.53
N THR A 131 33.47 18.70 9.14
CA THR A 131 33.15 20.01 9.76
C THR A 131 31.74 20.46 9.32
N SER A 132 30.92 20.90 10.28
CA SER A 132 29.54 21.37 10.01
C SER A 132 29.40 22.84 10.34
N LEU A 133 29.07 23.65 9.35
CA LEU A 133 28.67 25.05 9.53
C LEU A 133 27.16 25.22 9.71
N ASP A 134 26.37 24.18 9.38
CA ASP A 134 24.91 24.27 9.44
C ASP A 134 24.37 24.27 10.87
N PRO A 135 23.38 25.13 11.19
CA PRO A 135 22.74 25.13 12.50
C PRO A 135 21.98 23.82 12.75
N PRO A 136 21.81 23.41 14.02
CA PRO A 136 21.01 22.24 14.37
C PRO A 136 19.57 22.36 13.88
N LEU A 137 19.00 21.23 13.47
CA LEU A 137 17.61 21.19 12.99
C LEU A 137 16.64 21.57 14.11
N GLN A 138 15.67 22.43 13.80
CA GLN A 138 14.63 22.87 14.74
C GLN A 138 13.26 22.38 14.30
N LEU A 139 12.45 21.92 15.26
CA LEU A 139 11.07 21.54 14.99
C LEU A 139 10.19 22.80 14.92
N ARG A 140 9.54 23.02 13.80
CA ARG A 140 8.57 24.10 13.58
C ARG A 140 7.17 23.51 13.59
N LEU A 141 6.23 24.13 14.30
CA LEU A 141 4.87 23.58 14.46
C LEU A 141 4.07 23.67 13.16
N GLU A 142 4.34 24.72 12.40
CA GLU A 142 3.75 25.07 11.12
C GLU A 142 4.17 24.16 9.96
N THR A 143 5.00 23.12 10.19
CA THR A 143 5.36 22.16 9.13
C THR A 143 4.16 21.32 8.73
N SER A 144 4.04 21.09 7.42
CA SER A 144 2.88 20.42 6.82
C SER A 144 2.64 19.02 7.35
N TRP A 145 3.69 18.23 7.58
CA TRP A 145 3.55 16.87 8.12
C TRP A 145 3.06 16.84 9.58
N ILE A 146 3.42 17.86 10.40
CA ILE A 146 2.91 17.96 11.78
C ILE A 146 1.44 18.32 11.76
N GLN A 147 1.06 19.32 10.96
CA GLN A 147 -0.34 19.71 10.80
C GLN A 147 -1.19 18.56 10.24
N PHE A 148 -0.66 17.79 9.30
CA PHE A 148 -1.30 16.56 8.81
C PHE A 148 -1.53 15.57 9.95
N HIS A 149 -0.50 15.24 10.75
CA HIS A 149 -0.64 14.32 11.87
C HIS A 149 -1.67 14.79 12.92
N LEU A 150 -1.68 16.09 13.23
CA LEU A 150 -2.62 16.67 14.20
C LEU A 150 -4.05 16.76 13.64
N GLY A 151 -4.21 16.79 12.32
CA GLY A 151 -5.50 16.82 11.63
C GLY A 151 -6.17 15.45 11.44
N ILE A 152 -5.48 14.34 11.73
CA ILE A 152 -6.09 13.01 11.65
C ILE A 152 -7.18 12.90 12.72
N SER A 153 -8.39 12.54 12.28
CA SER A 153 -9.57 12.44 13.13
C SER A 153 -10.37 11.16 12.85
N ARG A 154 -11.44 10.93 13.61
CA ARG A 154 -12.34 9.78 13.44
C ARG A 154 -12.92 9.67 12.03
N HIS A 155 -13.01 10.79 11.30
CA HIS A 155 -13.57 10.83 9.94
C HIS A 155 -12.59 10.48 8.82
N GLY A 156 -11.29 10.41 9.10
CA GLY A 156 -10.30 10.07 8.08
C GLY A 156 -8.91 10.63 8.37
N LEU A 157 -7.99 10.37 7.43
CA LEU A 157 -6.62 10.86 7.51
C LEU A 157 -6.50 12.37 7.29
N TYR A 158 -7.43 12.96 6.54
CA TYR A 158 -7.44 14.37 6.22
C TYR A 158 -8.85 14.86 5.89
N SER A 159 -9.05 16.18 5.95
CA SER A 159 -10.30 16.84 5.57
C SER A 159 -10.40 17.07 4.06
N ARG A 160 -11.63 17.15 3.53
CA ARG A 160 -11.96 17.14 2.10
C ARG A 160 -11.25 18.22 1.27
N SER A 161 -11.22 19.47 1.75
CA SER A 161 -10.56 20.59 1.08
C SER A 161 -9.40 21.14 1.93
N SER A 162 -8.51 20.24 2.36
CA SER A 162 -7.42 20.58 3.30
C SER A 162 -6.26 21.31 2.61
N PRO A 163 -5.99 22.60 2.91
CA PRO A 163 -4.79 23.28 2.42
C PRO A 163 -3.50 22.66 2.97
N VAL A 164 -3.59 21.97 4.12
CA VAL A 164 -2.47 21.25 4.74
C VAL A 164 -2.01 20.10 3.85
N VAL A 165 -2.96 19.35 3.25
CA VAL A 165 -2.62 18.25 2.32
C VAL A 165 -1.94 18.79 1.07
N SER A 166 -2.47 19.86 0.46
CA SER A 166 -1.83 20.48 -0.71
C SER A 166 -0.41 20.96 -0.40
N LYS A 167 -0.20 21.58 0.78
CA LYS A 167 1.13 21.99 1.23
C LYS A 167 2.06 20.79 1.50
N LEU A 168 1.55 19.70 2.06
CA LEU A 168 2.32 18.49 2.32
C LEU A 168 2.79 17.81 1.01
N LEU A 169 1.90 17.71 0.01
CA LEU A 169 2.26 17.21 -1.32
C LEU A 169 3.35 18.06 -1.96
N HIS A 170 3.22 19.39 -1.89
CA HIS A 170 4.24 20.32 -2.35
C HIS A 170 5.57 20.13 -1.60
N ASP A 171 5.55 20.00 -0.28
CA ASP A 171 6.75 19.86 0.54
C ASP A 171 7.49 18.56 0.26
N MET A 172 6.79 17.42 0.16
CA MET A 172 7.43 16.14 -0.19
C MET A 172 8.06 16.15 -1.59
N ARG A 173 7.51 16.94 -2.51
CA ARG A 173 8.05 17.11 -3.87
C ARG A 173 9.35 17.93 -3.89
N HIS A 174 9.46 18.98 -3.08
CA HIS A 174 10.53 19.97 -3.21
C HIS A 174 11.56 19.98 -2.08
N LEU A 175 11.20 19.55 -0.87
CA LEU A 175 12.13 19.62 0.26
C LEU A 175 13.31 18.66 0.05
N PRO A 176 14.55 19.09 0.33
CA PRO A 176 15.71 18.22 0.21
C PRO A 176 15.68 17.11 1.26
N THR A 177 16.20 15.95 0.90
CA THR A 177 16.39 14.85 1.86
C THR A 177 17.65 15.08 2.69
N ILE A 178 17.58 14.73 3.97
CA ILE A 178 18.69 14.85 4.94
C ILE A 178 19.10 13.50 5.51
N SER A 179 18.37 12.44 5.19
CA SER A 179 18.64 11.07 5.62
C SER A 179 17.77 10.09 4.83
N ALA A 180 18.36 8.97 4.43
CA ALA A 180 17.67 7.82 3.87
C ALA A 180 18.02 6.56 4.69
N ASP A 181 17.09 5.61 4.79
CA ASP A 181 17.29 4.36 5.53
C ASP A 181 16.26 3.30 5.09
N TYR A 182 16.52 2.03 5.39
CA TYR A 182 15.51 0.97 5.22
C TYR A 182 14.33 1.15 6.17
N SER A 183 13.17 0.63 5.78
CA SER A 183 12.01 0.57 6.68
C SER A 183 12.27 -0.41 7.84
N GLN A 184 11.50 -0.29 8.93
CA GLN A 184 11.76 -1.08 10.14
C GLN A 184 11.51 -2.58 9.90
N ASP A 185 10.51 -2.91 9.08
CA ASP A 185 10.20 -4.27 8.64
C ASP A 185 11.29 -4.84 7.74
N GLU A 186 11.84 -4.06 6.79
CA GLU A 186 13.00 -4.50 6.00
C GLU A 186 14.22 -4.77 6.88
N LYS A 187 14.48 -3.91 7.87
CA LYS A 187 15.58 -4.10 8.83
C LYS A 187 15.43 -5.38 9.64
N ALA A 188 14.20 -5.78 9.98
CA ALA A 188 13.96 -7.03 10.69
C ALA A 188 14.26 -8.26 9.81
N LEU A 189 14.24 -8.12 8.49
CA LEU A 189 14.54 -9.18 7.54
C LEU A 189 16.04 -9.26 7.18
N LEU A 190 16.81 -8.20 7.39
CA LEU A 190 18.26 -8.17 7.18
C LEU A 190 18.96 -9.19 8.10
N GLY A 191 19.26 -10.39 7.57
CA GLY A 191 19.96 -11.48 8.27
C GLY A 191 19.15 -12.76 8.47
N ALA A 192 17.82 -12.73 8.30
CA ALA A 192 16.94 -13.90 8.41
C ALA A 192 16.44 -14.36 7.02
N CYS A 193 17.33 -14.32 6.04
CA CYS A 193 17.02 -14.55 4.64
C CYS A 193 17.14 -16.05 4.31
N ASP A 194 16.01 -16.76 4.31
CA ASP A 194 15.93 -18.14 3.80
C ASP A 194 15.48 -18.11 2.33
N CYS A 195 16.44 -18.18 1.40
CA CYS A 195 16.17 -18.22 -0.04
C CYS A 195 15.48 -19.52 -0.51
N THR A 196 15.22 -20.48 0.39
CA THR A 196 14.47 -21.70 0.08
C THR A 196 12.97 -21.57 0.34
N GLN A 197 12.53 -20.55 1.07
CA GLN A 197 11.11 -20.24 1.27
C GLN A 197 10.63 -19.35 0.13
N ILE A 198 10.03 -19.98 -0.88
CA ILE A 198 9.70 -19.38 -2.19
C ILE A 198 8.67 -18.25 -2.09
N VAL A 199 7.89 -18.15 -1.01
CA VAL A 199 6.79 -17.17 -0.93
C VAL A 199 6.68 -16.66 0.51
N LYS A 200 7.21 -15.46 0.79
CA LYS A 200 6.62 -14.64 1.86
C LYS A 200 5.66 -13.63 1.24
N PRO A 201 4.47 -13.41 1.82
CA PRO A 201 3.50 -12.48 1.27
C PRO A 201 4.05 -11.05 1.25
N SER A 202 3.84 -10.37 0.12
CA SER A 202 3.52 -8.93 -0.06
C SER A 202 4.41 -7.81 0.52
N GLY A 203 5.35 -8.05 1.44
CA GLY A 203 6.10 -6.98 2.12
C GLY A 203 7.51 -6.67 1.58
N VAL A 204 8.06 -7.56 0.74
CA VAL A 204 9.51 -7.62 0.44
C VAL A 204 9.85 -7.01 -0.93
N HIS A 205 9.53 -5.72 -1.09
CA HIS A 205 9.94 -4.93 -2.25
C HIS A 205 10.87 -3.81 -1.81
N LEU A 206 11.73 -3.34 -2.72
CA LEU A 206 12.65 -2.23 -2.43
C LEU A 206 11.84 -0.97 -2.12
N LYS A 207 11.82 -0.58 -0.84
CA LYS A 207 11.24 0.67 -0.36
C LYS A 207 12.21 1.34 0.58
N LEU A 208 12.20 2.66 0.66
CA LEU A 208 13.11 3.41 1.52
C LEU A 208 12.36 4.45 2.32
N VAL A 209 12.84 4.73 3.53
CA VAL A 209 12.32 5.83 4.34
C VAL A 209 13.22 7.05 4.14
N LEU A 210 12.69 8.06 3.45
CA LEU A 210 13.37 9.33 3.28
C LEU A 210 12.93 10.30 4.39
N ARG A 211 13.87 11.09 4.90
CA ARG A 211 13.62 12.19 5.84
C ARG A 211 13.99 13.50 5.16
N PHE A 212 13.09 14.48 5.22
CA PHE A 212 13.28 15.81 4.64
C PHE A 212 13.86 16.82 5.63
N SER A 213 14.29 17.97 5.13
CA SER A 213 14.87 19.07 5.90
C SER A 213 13.96 19.67 6.96
N ASP A 214 12.64 19.45 6.88
CA ASP A 214 11.66 19.85 7.90
C ASP A 214 11.37 18.75 8.94
N PHE A 215 12.19 17.69 8.94
CA PHE A 215 12.08 16.48 9.75
C PHE A 215 10.95 15.50 9.36
N GLY A 216 10.14 15.86 8.36
CA GLY A 216 9.10 14.99 7.81
C GLY A 216 9.70 13.71 7.25
N LYS A 217 8.89 12.65 7.17
CA LYS A 217 9.29 11.39 6.55
C LYS A 217 8.30 10.98 5.47
N ALA A 218 8.82 10.36 4.41
CA ALA A 218 8.01 9.70 3.39
C ALA A 218 8.56 8.30 3.09
N MET A 219 7.66 7.39 2.72
CA MET A 219 8.01 6.11 2.14
C MET A 219 8.23 6.31 0.64
N PHE A 220 9.45 6.04 0.19
CA PHE A 220 9.84 6.06 -1.20
C PHE A 220 9.70 4.66 -1.81
N LYS A 221 8.90 4.54 -2.86
CA LYS A 221 8.84 3.34 -3.71
C LYS A 221 9.35 3.72 -5.11
N PRO A 222 10.48 3.16 -5.56
CA PRO A 222 11.06 3.49 -6.87
C PRO A 222 10.26 2.88 -8.01
N MET A 223 10.37 3.49 -9.18
CA MET A 223 9.89 2.93 -10.43
C MET A 223 10.56 1.58 -10.72
N ARG A 224 9.73 0.59 -11.07
CA ARG A 224 10.15 -0.77 -11.47
C ARG A 224 9.64 -1.21 -12.84
N GLN A 225 8.56 -0.60 -13.30
CA GLN A 225 7.84 -0.97 -14.51
C GLN A 225 7.47 0.30 -15.27
N LEU A 226 7.49 0.23 -16.60
CA LEU A 226 7.08 1.33 -17.48
C LEU A 226 5.56 1.55 -17.39
N ARG A 227 5.12 2.73 -17.82
CA ARG A 227 3.71 3.16 -17.73
C ARG A 227 2.76 2.34 -18.61
N ASP A 228 3.22 1.95 -19.80
CA ASP A 228 2.43 1.22 -20.78
C ASP A 228 2.49 -0.31 -20.59
N GLU A 229 3.31 -0.79 -19.64
CA GLU A 229 3.47 -2.23 -19.41
C GLU A 229 2.37 -2.76 -18.47
N GLU A 230 1.65 -3.77 -18.94
CA GLU A 230 0.73 -4.55 -18.11
C GLU A 230 1.47 -5.70 -17.40
N THR A 231 0.98 -6.08 -16.22
CA THR A 231 1.42 -7.29 -15.54
C THR A 231 1.03 -8.51 -16.41
N PRO A 232 1.96 -9.42 -16.73
CA PRO A 232 1.65 -10.61 -17.53
C PRO A 232 0.53 -11.45 -16.90
N GLU A 233 -0.28 -12.11 -17.72
CA GLU A 233 -1.44 -12.86 -17.23
C GLU A 233 -1.06 -14.05 -16.32
N ASP A 234 0.12 -14.64 -16.57
CA ASP A 234 0.65 -15.78 -15.80
C ASP A 234 1.18 -15.38 -14.41
N PHE A 235 1.27 -14.08 -14.11
CA PHE A 235 1.79 -13.62 -12.82
C PHE A 235 0.70 -13.72 -11.75
N PHE A 236 1.00 -14.48 -10.70
CA PHE A 236 0.17 -14.48 -9.49
C PHE A 236 0.25 -13.09 -8.82
N TYR A 237 -0.87 -12.67 -8.23
CA TYR A 237 -1.01 -11.36 -7.57
C TYR A 237 0.05 -11.09 -6.49
N PHE A 238 0.60 -12.12 -5.83
CA PHE A 238 1.67 -11.98 -4.83
C PHE A 238 3.09 -11.86 -5.42
N ILE A 239 3.26 -12.17 -6.72
CA ILE A 239 4.50 -12.05 -7.49
C ILE A 239 4.61 -10.67 -8.17
N ASP A 240 3.47 -10.04 -8.47
CA ASP A 240 3.37 -8.76 -9.18
C ASP A 240 4.32 -7.67 -8.63
N PHE A 241 4.72 -6.74 -9.48
CA PHE A 241 5.59 -5.66 -9.09
C PHE A 241 4.84 -4.58 -8.32
N GLN A 242 5.51 -4.00 -7.31
CA GLN A 242 5.04 -2.76 -6.70
C GLN A 242 5.42 -1.57 -7.60
N ARG A 243 4.41 -0.78 -7.96
CA ARG A 243 4.49 0.37 -8.86
C ARG A 243 4.30 1.67 -8.10
N HIS A 244 5.13 2.65 -8.38
CA HIS A 244 5.00 3.99 -7.81
C HIS A 244 3.76 4.74 -8.34
N ASN A 245 3.44 4.58 -9.63
CA ASN A 245 2.24 5.18 -10.25
C ASN A 245 0.95 4.78 -9.52
N ALA A 246 0.88 3.52 -9.07
CA ALA A 246 -0.28 2.99 -8.37
C ALA A 246 -0.49 3.65 -7.00
N GLU A 247 0.57 3.92 -6.24
CA GLU A 247 0.47 4.63 -4.95
C GLU A 247 0.00 6.08 -5.14
N ILE A 248 0.51 6.77 -6.17
CA ILE A 248 0.11 8.15 -6.49
C ILE A 248 -1.37 8.16 -6.91
N ALA A 249 -1.72 7.35 -7.90
CA ALA A 249 -3.09 7.28 -8.42
C ALA A 249 -4.11 6.83 -7.36
N ALA A 250 -3.73 5.88 -6.49
CA ALA A 250 -4.55 5.42 -5.37
C ALA A 250 -4.93 6.57 -4.42
N PHE A 251 -3.97 7.45 -4.08
CA PHE A 251 -4.26 8.63 -3.25
C PHE A 251 -5.24 9.60 -3.93
N HIS A 252 -5.04 9.89 -5.23
CA HIS A 252 -5.95 10.78 -5.96
C HIS A 252 -7.35 10.19 -6.10
N LEU A 253 -7.47 8.89 -6.36
CA LEU A 253 -8.75 8.17 -6.44
C LEU A 253 -9.46 8.16 -5.07
N ASP A 254 -8.75 7.87 -3.99
CA ASP A 254 -9.27 7.90 -2.61
C ASP A 254 -9.82 9.29 -2.23
N ARG A 255 -9.13 10.36 -2.68
CA ARG A 255 -9.56 11.75 -2.53
C ARG A 255 -10.82 12.05 -3.35
N ILE A 256 -10.87 11.61 -4.60
CA ILE A 256 -12.02 11.79 -5.51
C ILE A 256 -13.25 11.03 -5.01
N LEU A 257 -13.10 9.82 -4.46
CA LEU A 257 -14.19 9.05 -3.86
C LEU A 257 -14.65 9.61 -2.50
N ASP A 258 -13.92 10.60 -1.96
CA ASP A 258 -14.12 11.18 -0.64
C ASP A 258 -14.02 10.15 0.51
N PHE A 259 -13.18 9.13 0.32
CA PHE A 259 -12.85 8.17 1.36
C PHE A 259 -11.84 8.75 2.35
N ARG A 260 -10.76 9.34 1.84
CA ARG A 260 -9.71 10.04 2.61
C ARG A 260 -9.00 9.13 3.61
N ARG A 261 -8.63 7.93 3.13
CA ARG A 261 -8.05 6.81 3.89
C ARG A 261 -6.67 6.40 3.41
N VAL A 262 -6.18 6.95 2.30
CA VAL A 262 -4.81 6.76 1.79
C VAL A 262 -3.93 7.93 2.23
N PRO A 263 -2.71 7.71 2.78
CA PRO A 263 -1.80 8.81 3.10
C PRO A 263 -1.47 9.66 1.86
N PRO A 264 -1.33 11.00 1.99
CA PRO A 264 -0.93 11.86 0.88
C PRO A 264 0.31 11.32 0.17
N THR A 265 0.23 11.16 -1.15
CA THR A 265 1.29 10.56 -1.95
C THR A 265 1.55 11.42 -3.19
N VAL A 266 2.83 11.70 -3.45
CA VAL A 266 3.27 12.52 -4.59
C VAL A 266 4.37 11.81 -5.37
N GLY A 267 4.44 12.05 -6.66
CA GLY A 267 5.57 11.67 -7.49
C GLY A 267 6.77 12.61 -7.34
N ARG A 268 7.98 12.05 -7.45
CA ARG A 268 9.23 12.82 -7.48
C ARG A 268 10.31 12.13 -8.31
N LEU A 269 11.06 12.93 -9.07
CA LEU A 269 12.36 12.53 -9.61
C LEU A 269 13.43 12.72 -8.54
N VAL A 270 13.97 11.62 -8.02
CA VAL A 270 14.96 11.61 -6.95
C VAL A 270 16.35 11.42 -7.54
N ASN A 271 17.30 12.29 -7.22
CA ASN A 271 18.71 12.05 -7.51
C ASN A 271 19.23 11.02 -6.50
N VAL A 272 19.34 9.74 -6.90
CA VAL A 272 19.65 8.64 -5.98
C VAL A 272 21.06 8.76 -5.37
N THR A 273 21.96 9.48 -6.01
CA THR A 273 23.29 9.77 -5.45
C THR A 273 23.18 10.82 -4.34
N LYS A 274 22.67 12.01 -4.67
CA LYS A 274 22.63 13.14 -3.74
C LYS A 274 21.61 12.96 -2.62
N GLU A 275 20.46 12.35 -2.93
CA GLU A 275 19.29 12.34 -2.04
C GLU A 275 19.08 11.01 -1.32
N ILE A 276 19.86 9.98 -1.65
CA ILE A 276 19.82 8.67 -0.98
C ILE A 276 21.23 8.26 -0.53
N LEU A 277 22.16 8.02 -1.46
CA LEU A 277 23.49 7.48 -1.17
C LEU A 277 24.32 8.40 -0.25
N GLU A 278 24.42 9.68 -0.58
CA GLU A 278 25.23 10.65 0.18
C GLU A 278 24.64 11.01 1.55
N VAL A 279 23.33 10.83 1.73
CA VAL A 279 22.62 11.18 2.97
C VAL A 279 22.33 9.99 3.89
N THR A 280 22.47 8.75 3.40
CA THR A 280 22.29 7.56 4.24
C THR A 280 23.47 7.40 5.20
N LYS A 281 23.16 6.93 6.42
CA LYS A 281 24.15 6.51 7.42
C LYS A 281 24.16 4.99 7.63
N ASN A 282 23.38 4.28 6.82
CA ASN A 282 23.25 2.85 6.89
C ASN A 282 24.25 2.23 5.92
N GLU A 283 25.31 1.62 6.46
CA GLU A 283 26.40 1.00 5.69
C GLU A 283 25.90 -0.12 4.77
N ILE A 284 24.84 -0.85 5.17
CA ILE A 284 24.23 -1.88 4.32
C ILE A 284 23.60 -1.23 3.09
N LEU A 285 22.84 -0.15 3.28
CA LEU A 285 22.24 0.58 2.17
C LEU A 285 23.31 1.21 1.27
N GLN A 286 24.41 1.73 1.83
CA GLN A 286 25.52 2.24 1.03
C GLN A 286 26.17 1.12 0.19
N SER A 287 26.39 -0.06 0.79
CA SER A 287 27.10 -1.16 0.15
C SER A 287 26.39 -1.79 -1.06
N VAL A 288 25.09 -1.55 -1.22
CA VAL A 288 24.30 -2.10 -2.34
C VAL A 288 24.22 -1.16 -3.54
N PHE A 289 24.82 0.03 -3.47
CA PHE A 289 24.96 0.91 -4.64
C PHE A 289 26.09 0.45 -5.55
N PHE A 290 25.88 0.54 -6.86
CA PHE A 290 26.87 0.20 -7.87
C PHE A 290 26.65 0.98 -9.17
N ILE A 291 27.66 0.99 -10.05
CA ILE A 291 27.55 1.55 -11.40
C ILE A 291 27.27 0.41 -12.38
N SER A 292 26.18 0.53 -13.14
CA SER A 292 25.83 -0.45 -14.18
C SER A 292 26.76 -0.36 -15.40
N PRO A 293 26.78 -1.38 -16.29
CA PRO A 293 27.51 -1.31 -17.55
C PRO A 293 27.12 -0.13 -18.45
N ALA A 294 25.90 0.41 -18.29
CA ALA A 294 25.41 1.59 -18.99
C ALA A 294 25.80 2.92 -18.30
N SER A 295 26.68 2.89 -17.29
CA SER A 295 27.12 4.04 -16.49
C SER A 295 26.01 4.71 -15.67
N ASN A 296 24.91 4.00 -15.40
CA ASN A 296 23.86 4.44 -14.48
C ASN A 296 24.18 4.07 -13.02
N VAL A 297 23.78 4.91 -12.07
CA VAL A 297 23.84 4.61 -10.64
C VAL A 297 22.63 3.76 -10.24
N CYS A 298 22.90 2.59 -9.66
CA CYS A 298 21.90 1.60 -9.31
C CYS A 298 22.01 1.18 -7.86
N PHE A 299 20.92 0.66 -7.30
CA PHE A 299 20.90 0.00 -6.00
C PHE A 299 19.82 -1.09 -5.96
N PHE A 300 19.95 -2.05 -5.03
CA PHE A 300 19.02 -3.17 -4.87
C PHE A 300 18.75 -3.50 -3.40
N ALA A 301 17.70 -4.28 -3.12
CA ALA A 301 17.40 -4.73 -1.77
C ALA A 301 18.16 -6.03 -1.44
N LYS A 302 18.78 -6.12 -0.27
CA LYS A 302 19.51 -7.32 0.20
C LYS A 302 18.60 -8.45 0.72
N CYS A 303 17.40 -8.61 0.15
CA CYS A 303 16.33 -9.49 0.67
C CYS A 303 16.06 -10.72 -0.25
N PRO A 304 15.60 -11.89 0.27
CA PRO A 304 15.67 -13.20 -0.42
C PRO A 304 14.96 -13.32 -1.76
N TYR A 305 13.92 -12.52 -2.04
CA TYR A 305 13.24 -12.54 -3.35
C TYR A 305 14.04 -11.79 -4.43
N LEU A 306 14.88 -10.83 -4.01
CA LEU A 306 15.52 -9.83 -4.85
C LEU A 306 17.05 -9.78 -4.64
N CYS A 307 17.66 -10.81 -4.04
CA CYS A 307 19.12 -10.91 -3.80
C CYS A 307 19.96 -11.03 -5.09
N LYS A 308 19.36 -10.76 -6.24
CA LYS A 308 20.01 -10.78 -7.55
C LYS A 308 19.96 -9.38 -8.13
N THR A 309 21.03 -9.00 -8.81
CA THR A 309 21.17 -7.71 -9.51
C THR A 309 20.08 -7.47 -10.56
N GLU A 310 19.38 -8.52 -11.01
CA GLU A 310 18.21 -8.46 -11.90
C GLU A 310 17.04 -7.64 -11.32
N TYR A 311 17.04 -7.38 -10.01
CA TYR A 311 16.02 -6.59 -9.31
C TYR A 311 16.52 -5.22 -8.83
N ALA A 312 17.67 -4.77 -9.32
CA ALA A 312 18.16 -3.43 -9.08
C ALA A 312 17.27 -2.40 -9.77
N VAL A 313 17.16 -1.23 -9.14
CA VAL A 313 16.62 -0.03 -9.78
C VAL A 313 17.78 0.91 -10.06
N CYS A 314 17.71 1.59 -11.21
CA CYS A 314 18.78 2.43 -11.73
C CYS A 314 18.24 3.80 -12.10
N GLY A 315 19.00 4.87 -11.80
CA GLY A 315 18.73 6.18 -12.35
C GLY A 315 19.11 6.28 -13.83
N ASN A 316 18.90 7.46 -14.43
CA ASN A 316 19.37 7.79 -15.78
C ASN A 316 20.11 9.14 -15.83
N PRO A 317 21.44 9.18 -15.61
CA PRO A 317 22.19 8.16 -14.87
C PRO A 317 21.95 8.21 -13.36
N HIS A 318 21.50 9.37 -12.82
CA HIS A 318 21.28 9.58 -11.38
C HIS A 318 19.81 9.77 -10.99
N LEU A 319 18.97 10.25 -11.91
CA LEU A 319 17.57 10.54 -11.62
C LEU A 319 16.75 9.26 -11.73
N LEU A 320 16.04 8.92 -10.65
CA LEU A 320 15.11 7.81 -10.58
C LEU A 320 13.74 8.32 -10.14
N GLU A 321 12.74 7.96 -10.91
CA GLU A 321 11.35 8.22 -10.58
C GLU A 321 10.87 7.35 -9.41
N GLY A 322 10.02 7.90 -8.55
CA GLY A 322 9.28 7.11 -7.58
C GLY A 322 8.21 7.90 -6.85
N SER A 323 7.44 7.19 -6.02
CA SER A 323 6.35 7.77 -5.22
C SER A 323 6.84 8.03 -3.80
N LEU A 324 6.40 9.13 -3.21
CA LEU A 324 6.63 9.51 -1.83
C LEU A 324 5.29 9.56 -1.09
N SER A 325 5.02 8.54 -0.27
CA SER A 325 3.84 8.50 0.59
C SER A 325 4.18 9.06 1.96
N ALA A 326 3.43 10.06 2.43
CA ALA A 326 3.62 10.66 3.73
C ALA A 326 3.54 9.61 4.85
N PHE A 327 4.49 9.63 5.78
CA PHE A 327 4.43 8.74 6.92
C PHE A 327 3.25 9.08 7.83
N LEU A 328 2.59 8.05 8.35
CA LEU A 328 1.66 8.20 9.47
C LEU A 328 2.43 8.47 10.79
N PRO A 329 1.73 8.94 11.85
CA PRO A 329 2.32 9.10 13.16
C PRO A 329 3.02 7.82 13.64
N SER A 330 4.07 8.02 14.45
CA SER A 330 4.81 6.91 15.07
C SER A 330 3.86 6.01 15.86
N LEU A 331 4.10 4.69 15.82
CA LEU A 331 3.30 3.71 16.58
C LEU A 331 3.31 3.99 18.10
N ASN A 332 4.37 4.60 18.64
CA ASN A 332 4.40 5.06 20.04
C ASN A 332 3.39 6.17 20.39
N LEU A 333 2.92 6.93 19.39
CA LEU A 333 1.93 8.00 19.57
C LEU A 333 0.54 7.54 19.16
N ALA A 334 0.46 6.82 18.03
CA ALA A 334 -0.77 6.27 17.51
C ALA A 334 -0.54 4.81 17.12
N PRO A 335 -0.73 3.87 18.06
CA PRO A 335 -0.70 2.44 17.78
C PRO A 335 -1.75 2.09 16.70
N ARG A 336 -1.41 1.11 15.88
CA ARG A 336 -2.28 0.58 14.84
C ARG A 336 -2.42 -0.92 14.99
N LEU A 337 -3.60 -1.42 14.66
CA LEU A 337 -3.89 -2.85 14.59
C LEU A 337 -3.89 -3.25 13.12
N SER A 338 -3.14 -4.30 12.79
CA SER A 338 -3.18 -4.94 11.49
C SER A 338 -4.12 -6.13 11.58
N VAL A 339 -5.19 -6.12 10.78
CA VAL A 339 -6.24 -7.14 10.82
C VAL A 339 -6.28 -7.85 9.47
N PRO A 340 -6.25 -9.19 9.43
CA PRO A 340 -6.44 -9.94 8.20
C PRO A 340 -7.78 -9.60 7.53
N SER A 341 -7.78 -9.46 6.21
CA SER A 341 -9.02 -9.35 5.44
C SER A 341 -9.79 -10.68 5.48
N PRO A 342 -11.11 -10.71 5.74
CA PRO A 342 -11.89 -11.94 5.60
C PRO A 342 -11.89 -12.49 4.16
N TRP A 343 -11.73 -11.62 3.18
CA TRP A 343 -11.58 -11.98 1.76
C TRP A 343 -10.10 -11.97 1.32
N ILE A 344 -9.19 -12.29 2.23
CA ILE A 344 -7.79 -12.56 1.89
C ILE A 344 -7.74 -13.73 0.90
N ARG A 345 -6.88 -13.65 -0.13
CA ARG A 345 -6.64 -14.75 -1.07
C ARG A 345 -5.62 -15.75 -0.52
N SER A 346 -5.60 -16.96 -1.07
CA SER A 346 -4.60 -17.96 -0.68
C SER A 346 -3.25 -17.66 -1.33
N TYR A 347 -2.25 -17.27 -0.56
CA TYR A 347 -0.86 -16.99 -1.01
C TYR A 347 -0.07 -18.25 -1.39
N SER A 348 -0.70 -19.12 -2.19
CA SER A 348 -0.18 -20.37 -2.71
C SER A 348 -0.68 -20.58 -4.15
N LEU A 349 0.07 -21.31 -4.95
CA LEU A 349 -0.22 -21.47 -6.39
C LEU A 349 -1.49 -22.32 -6.66
N ALA A 350 -1.88 -23.18 -5.73
CA ALA A 350 -2.98 -24.14 -5.90
C ALA A 350 -4.10 -23.99 -4.87
N GLY A 351 -3.89 -23.15 -3.84
CA GLY A 351 -4.90 -22.92 -2.81
C GLY A 351 -6.10 -22.18 -3.37
N LYS A 352 -7.22 -22.36 -2.68
CA LYS A 352 -8.41 -21.52 -2.78
C LYS A 352 -8.88 -21.23 -1.36
N GLU A 353 -9.49 -20.08 -1.17
CA GLU A 353 -10.04 -19.68 0.12
C GLU A 353 -11.54 -19.97 0.19
N GLU A 354 -12.09 -20.04 1.41
CA GLU A 354 -13.49 -20.41 1.62
C GLU A 354 -14.45 -19.48 0.86
N TRP A 355 -14.17 -18.18 0.84
CA TRP A 355 -15.00 -17.18 0.16
C TRP A 355 -15.03 -17.35 -1.36
N GLU A 356 -14.05 -18.02 -1.97
CA GLU A 356 -13.99 -18.27 -3.42
C GLU A 356 -14.93 -19.40 -3.85
N VAL A 357 -15.30 -20.28 -2.93
CA VAL A 357 -16.12 -21.48 -3.22
C VAL A 357 -17.47 -21.47 -2.50
N ASN A 358 -17.63 -20.68 -1.44
CA ASN A 358 -18.85 -20.58 -0.66
C ASN A 358 -19.60 -19.26 -0.97
N PRO A 359 -20.75 -19.30 -1.69
CA PRO A 359 -21.51 -18.09 -1.99
C PRO A 359 -22.16 -17.45 -0.75
N LEU A 360 -22.34 -18.21 0.35
CA LEU A 360 -22.90 -17.74 1.62
C LEU A 360 -21.83 -17.29 2.62
N TYR A 361 -20.57 -17.18 2.20
CA TYR A 361 -19.45 -16.86 3.09
C TYR A 361 -19.68 -15.59 3.92
N CYS A 362 -20.27 -14.55 3.33
CA CYS A 362 -20.52 -13.30 4.06
C CYS A 362 -21.49 -13.47 5.25
N ASP A 363 -22.40 -14.45 5.21
CA ASP A 363 -23.32 -14.67 6.33
C ASP A 363 -22.61 -15.22 7.57
N THR A 364 -21.52 -15.98 7.37
CA THR A 364 -20.59 -16.35 8.44
C THR A 364 -19.80 -15.13 8.91
N VAL A 365 -19.27 -14.32 7.99
CA VAL A 365 -18.48 -13.12 8.34
C VAL A 365 -19.29 -12.14 9.19
N LYS A 366 -20.57 -11.93 8.88
CA LYS A 366 -21.49 -11.07 9.65
C LYS A 366 -21.67 -11.52 11.11
N GLN A 367 -21.34 -12.77 11.45
CA GLN A 367 -21.47 -13.31 12.81
C GLN A 367 -20.16 -13.26 13.60
N VAL A 368 -19.02 -13.03 12.94
CA VAL A 368 -17.69 -13.07 13.55
C VAL A 368 -17.22 -11.68 13.94
N TYR A 369 -16.85 -11.48 15.21
CA TYR A 369 -16.21 -10.25 15.67
C TYR A 369 -14.83 -10.05 15.00
N PRO A 370 -14.44 -8.83 14.57
CA PRO A 370 -15.15 -7.54 14.69
C PRO A 370 -16.09 -7.21 13.52
N HIS A 371 -16.32 -8.14 12.59
CA HIS A 371 -17.08 -7.92 11.37
C HIS A 371 -18.60 -7.96 11.56
N SER A 372 -19.06 -8.38 12.75
CA SER A 372 -20.45 -8.26 13.17
C SER A 372 -20.93 -6.82 13.38
N SER A 373 -20.02 -5.86 13.57
CA SER A 373 -20.36 -4.43 13.52
C SER A 373 -20.72 -4.03 12.09
N SER A 374 -21.91 -3.43 11.93
CA SER A 374 -22.38 -2.92 10.64
C SER A 374 -21.42 -1.89 10.03
N GLY A 375 -20.77 -1.07 10.86
CA GLY A 375 -19.78 -0.08 10.43
C GLY A 375 -18.53 -0.72 9.84
N ARG A 376 -17.99 -1.76 10.50
CA ARG A 376 -16.78 -2.45 10.06
C ARG A 376 -16.98 -3.12 8.71
N LEU A 377 -18.09 -3.85 8.52
CA LEU A 377 -18.39 -4.52 7.25
C LEU A 377 -18.54 -3.50 6.11
N LEU A 378 -19.26 -2.40 6.34
CA LEU A 378 -19.41 -1.34 5.34
C LEU A 378 -18.07 -0.67 4.99
N ASN A 379 -17.14 -0.54 5.95
CA ASN A 379 -15.80 -0.04 5.66
C ASN A 379 -14.99 -1.02 4.79
N ILE A 380 -15.14 -2.33 5.00
CA ILE A 380 -14.51 -3.36 4.16
C ILE A 380 -15.07 -3.29 2.73
N ILE A 381 -16.37 -3.05 2.57
CA ILE A 381 -16.98 -2.92 1.25
C ILE A 381 -16.51 -1.66 0.52
N ASP A 382 -16.39 -0.51 1.20
CA ASP A 382 -15.75 0.69 0.61
C ASP A 382 -14.32 0.37 0.11
N MET A 383 -13.54 -0.37 0.91
CA MET A 383 -12.19 -0.78 0.57
C MET A 383 -12.16 -1.76 -0.62
N ALA A 384 -13.10 -2.70 -0.68
CA ALA A 384 -13.22 -3.64 -1.80
C ALA A 384 -13.59 -2.94 -3.11
N ILE A 385 -14.48 -1.94 -3.06
CA ILE A 385 -14.80 -1.09 -4.22
C ILE A 385 -13.56 -0.32 -4.67
N PHE A 386 -12.80 0.27 -3.73
CA PHE A 386 -11.55 0.95 -4.04
C PHE A 386 -10.52 0.02 -4.69
N ASP A 387 -10.29 -1.16 -4.10
CA ASP A 387 -9.37 -2.15 -4.61
C ASP A 387 -9.82 -2.70 -5.98
N PHE A 388 -11.13 -2.86 -6.22
CA PHE A 388 -11.65 -3.28 -7.52
C PHE A 388 -11.43 -2.22 -8.61
N LEU A 389 -11.70 -0.94 -8.31
CA LEU A 389 -11.46 0.15 -9.25
C LEU A 389 -9.98 0.22 -9.66
N THR A 390 -9.07 0.03 -8.70
CA THR A 390 -7.62 0.02 -8.98
C THR A 390 -7.14 -1.31 -9.57
N GLY A 391 -7.86 -2.42 -9.36
CA GLY A 391 -7.41 -3.77 -9.72
C GLY A 391 -6.41 -4.37 -8.71
N ASN A 392 -6.39 -3.89 -7.47
CA ASN A 392 -5.50 -4.37 -6.42
C ASN A 392 -6.03 -5.67 -5.78
N MET A 393 -5.36 -6.79 -6.06
CA MET A 393 -5.72 -8.11 -5.52
C MET A 393 -5.02 -8.46 -4.19
N ASP A 394 -4.06 -7.65 -3.74
CA ASP A 394 -3.12 -8.00 -2.67
C ASP A 394 -3.52 -7.42 -1.30
N ARG A 395 -4.82 -7.16 -1.08
CA ARG A 395 -5.35 -6.69 0.20
C ARG A 395 -5.45 -7.83 1.22
N HIS A 396 -4.31 -8.35 1.69
CA HIS A 396 -4.31 -9.39 2.73
C HIS A 396 -4.67 -8.85 4.11
N HIS A 397 -4.29 -7.63 4.42
CA HIS A 397 -4.54 -7.00 5.71
C HIS A 397 -4.97 -5.56 5.48
N TYR A 398 -5.65 -5.02 6.47
CA TYR A 398 -5.92 -3.59 6.57
C TYR A 398 -5.51 -3.11 7.96
N GLU A 399 -5.25 -1.81 8.10
CA GLU A 399 -4.89 -1.23 9.39
C GLU A 399 -5.98 -0.33 9.95
N THR A 400 -6.09 -0.25 11.28
CA THR A 400 -6.91 0.73 11.98
C THR A 400 -6.12 1.40 13.10
N PHE A 401 -6.48 2.63 13.46
CA PHE A 401 -5.93 3.27 14.65
C PHE A 401 -6.60 2.69 15.90
N THR A 402 -5.79 2.21 16.85
CA THR A 402 -6.31 1.61 18.09
C THR A 402 -7.21 2.59 18.86
N LYS A 403 -6.90 3.89 18.84
CA LYS A 403 -7.68 4.93 19.54
C LYS A 403 -9.14 4.99 19.08
N PHE A 404 -9.43 4.74 17.80
CA PHE A 404 -10.80 4.86 17.28
C PHE A 404 -11.64 3.59 17.47
N GLY A 405 -11.04 2.51 17.97
CA GLY A 405 -11.74 1.25 18.23
C GLY A 405 -12.27 0.58 16.96
N ASP A 406 -13.30 -0.25 17.12
CA ASP A 406 -13.84 -1.08 16.04
C ASP A 406 -14.57 -0.27 14.96
N ASP A 407 -15.15 0.87 15.35
CA ASP A 407 -15.86 1.77 14.43
C ASP A 407 -14.94 2.78 13.72
N GLY A 408 -13.62 2.70 13.97
CA GLY A 408 -12.63 3.45 13.22
C GLY A 408 -12.64 3.11 11.73
N PHE A 409 -12.29 4.10 10.90
CA PHE A 409 -12.09 3.87 9.46
C PHE A 409 -10.88 2.95 9.20
N LEU A 410 -10.90 2.25 8.07
CA LEU A 410 -9.77 1.42 7.62
C LEU A 410 -8.76 2.29 6.88
N ILE A 411 -7.49 2.11 7.18
CA ILE A 411 -6.40 2.82 6.50
C ILE A 411 -6.02 2.00 5.25
N HIS A 412 -6.08 2.64 4.08
CA HIS A 412 -5.79 2.02 2.79
C HIS A 412 -4.28 2.18 2.47
N LEU A 413 -3.43 1.36 3.11
CA LEU A 413 -1.97 1.35 2.89
C LEU A 413 -1.55 0.39 1.77
N ASP A 414 -0.33 0.52 1.26
CA ASP A 414 0.27 -0.43 0.31
C ASP A 414 -0.59 -0.71 -0.94
N ASN A 415 -0.84 0.34 -1.71
CA ASN A 415 -1.67 0.27 -2.93
C ASN A 415 -0.84 0.03 -4.19
N ALA A 416 0.46 -0.23 -4.04
CA ALA A 416 1.43 -0.35 -5.14
C ALA A 416 1.16 -1.49 -6.15
N ARG A 417 0.26 -2.43 -5.86
CA ARG A 417 -0.15 -3.50 -6.79
C ARG A 417 -1.47 -3.20 -7.51
N GLY A 418 -2.00 -1.99 -7.35
CA GLY A 418 -3.05 -1.48 -8.23
C GLY A 418 -2.51 -1.12 -9.61
N PHE A 419 -3.42 -0.86 -10.55
CA PHE A 419 -3.12 -0.40 -11.91
C PHE A 419 -2.09 -1.27 -12.64
N GLY A 420 -2.11 -2.58 -12.39
CA GLY A 420 -1.24 -3.53 -13.07
C GLY A 420 -1.73 -3.95 -14.45
N ARG A 421 -3.06 -3.99 -14.64
CA ARG A 421 -3.70 -4.37 -15.90
C ARG A 421 -4.87 -3.43 -16.16
N HIS A 422 -4.90 -2.76 -17.32
CA HIS A 422 -6.03 -1.94 -17.77
C HIS A 422 -6.99 -2.74 -18.67
N SER A 423 -6.51 -3.81 -19.30
CA SER A 423 -7.29 -4.65 -20.21
C SER A 423 -8.14 -5.71 -19.48
N HIS A 424 -7.88 -5.94 -18.19
CA HIS A 424 -8.57 -6.94 -17.35
C HIS A 424 -9.26 -6.29 -16.15
N ASP A 425 -10.44 -6.79 -15.80
CA ASP A 425 -11.20 -6.39 -14.60
C ASP A 425 -11.38 -7.62 -13.69
N GLU A 426 -10.70 -7.63 -12.55
CA GLU A 426 -10.71 -8.78 -11.64
C GLU A 426 -11.95 -8.75 -10.73
N ILE A 427 -13.05 -9.35 -11.20
CA ILE A 427 -14.35 -9.34 -10.52
C ILE A 427 -14.29 -9.96 -9.12
N SER A 428 -13.38 -10.91 -8.87
CA SER A 428 -13.27 -11.54 -7.54
C SER A 428 -12.89 -10.56 -6.42
N ILE A 429 -12.30 -9.40 -6.73
CA ILE A 429 -12.06 -8.33 -5.72
C ILE A 429 -13.40 -7.75 -5.20
N LEU A 430 -14.44 -7.76 -6.03
CA LEU A 430 -15.77 -7.24 -5.71
C LEU A 430 -16.61 -8.21 -4.85
N SER A 431 -16.10 -9.39 -4.52
CA SER A 431 -16.79 -10.43 -3.74
C SER A 431 -17.41 -9.93 -2.43
N PRO A 432 -16.76 -9.06 -1.62
CA PRO A 432 -17.38 -8.52 -0.41
C PRO A 432 -18.69 -7.77 -0.69
N LEU A 433 -18.78 -7.01 -1.79
CA LEU A 433 -20.02 -6.32 -2.16
C LEU A 433 -21.08 -7.31 -2.65
N SER A 434 -20.70 -8.21 -3.56
CA SER A 434 -21.67 -9.12 -4.19
C SER A 434 -22.19 -10.21 -3.24
N GLN A 435 -21.39 -10.65 -2.27
CA GLN A 435 -21.81 -11.64 -1.28
C GLN A 435 -22.59 -11.00 -0.12
N CYS A 436 -22.17 -9.81 0.33
CA CYS A 436 -22.82 -9.18 1.48
C CYS A 436 -24.06 -8.36 1.08
N CYS A 437 -24.11 -7.88 -0.16
CA CYS A 437 -25.14 -6.98 -0.69
C CYS A 437 -25.45 -5.81 0.24
N ARG A 438 -24.42 -5.10 0.69
CA ARG A 438 -24.51 -3.93 1.57
C ARG A 438 -23.63 -2.81 1.03
N ILE A 439 -24.07 -1.56 1.06
CA ILE A 439 -23.26 -0.40 0.68
C ILE A 439 -23.69 0.83 1.47
N LYS A 440 -22.77 1.77 1.72
CA LYS A 440 -23.13 3.05 2.34
C LYS A 440 -23.84 3.94 1.32
N ARG A 441 -24.89 4.65 1.77
CA ARG A 441 -25.55 5.67 0.95
C ARG A 441 -24.59 6.73 0.42
N LYS A 442 -23.67 7.21 1.27
CA LYS A 442 -22.63 8.19 0.89
C LYS A 442 -21.81 7.67 -0.30
N THR A 443 -21.28 6.45 -0.17
CA THR A 443 -20.46 5.81 -1.21
C THR A 443 -21.25 5.62 -2.49
N LEU A 444 -22.46 5.06 -2.43
CA LEU A 444 -23.30 4.85 -3.61
C LEU A 444 -23.60 6.17 -4.34
N SER A 445 -23.92 7.24 -3.59
CA SER A 445 -24.24 8.55 -4.18
C SER A 445 -23.04 9.17 -4.90
N HIS A 446 -21.83 9.05 -4.33
CA HIS A 446 -20.60 9.50 -5.00
C HIS A 446 -20.29 8.68 -6.26
N LEU A 447 -20.45 7.35 -6.22
CA LEU A 447 -20.23 6.49 -7.37
C LEU A 447 -21.21 6.80 -8.51
N GLN A 448 -22.49 7.04 -8.19
CA GLN A 448 -23.50 7.43 -9.17
C GLN A 448 -23.20 8.80 -9.79
N LEU A 449 -22.73 9.78 -9.00
CA LEU A 449 -22.32 11.09 -9.51
C LEU A 449 -21.14 10.95 -10.49
N LEU A 450 -20.09 10.21 -10.09
CA LEU A 450 -18.87 10.01 -10.88
C LEU A 450 -19.10 9.21 -12.18
N ALA A 451 -20.26 8.58 -12.34
CA ALA A 451 -20.66 7.91 -13.58
C ALA A 451 -21.32 8.86 -14.60
N GLN A 452 -21.69 10.08 -14.19
CA GLN A 452 -22.32 11.08 -15.06
C GLN A 452 -21.27 11.77 -15.93
N ALA A 453 -21.66 12.21 -17.13
CA ALA A 453 -20.73 12.84 -18.09
C ALA A 453 -20.06 14.11 -17.54
N ASP A 454 -20.77 14.90 -16.73
CA ASP A 454 -20.29 16.16 -16.16
C ASP A 454 -19.23 15.95 -15.07
N TYR A 455 -19.19 14.76 -14.46
CA TYR A 455 -18.30 14.41 -13.35
C TYR A 455 -17.52 13.11 -13.60
N ARG A 456 -17.42 12.69 -14.87
CA ARG A 456 -16.90 11.37 -15.27
C ARG A 456 -15.58 11.06 -14.56
N LEU A 457 -15.50 9.88 -13.94
CA LEU A 457 -14.37 9.46 -13.10
C LEU A 457 -13.02 9.59 -13.82
N SER A 458 -12.91 9.13 -15.07
CA SER A 458 -11.68 9.25 -15.86
C SER A 458 -11.25 10.70 -16.07
N ASP A 459 -12.18 11.62 -16.31
CA ASP A 459 -11.89 13.05 -16.55
C ASP A 459 -11.41 13.75 -15.28
N VAL A 460 -12.09 13.54 -14.15
CA VAL A 460 -11.68 14.14 -12.87
C VAL A 460 -10.38 13.54 -12.34
N MET A 461 -10.15 12.23 -12.57
CA MET A 461 -8.88 11.57 -12.25
C MET A 461 -7.73 12.14 -13.08
N ARG A 462 -7.93 12.27 -14.40
CA ARG A 462 -6.97 12.89 -15.31
C ARG A 462 -6.60 14.28 -14.82
N GLU A 463 -7.58 15.14 -14.61
CA GLU A 463 -7.37 16.52 -14.16
C GLU A 463 -6.63 16.59 -12.82
N SER A 464 -7.01 15.74 -11.85
CA SER A 464 -6.39 15.65 -10.52
C SER A 464 -4.92 15.21 -10.60
N LEU A 465 -4.58 14.28 -11.51
CA LEU A 465 -3.22 13.77 -11.68
C LEU A 465 -2.29 14.73 -12.43
N LEU A 466 -2.81 15.72 -13.16
CA LEU A 466 -2.00 16.75 -13.82
C LEU A 466 -1.22 17.62 -12.83
N GLU A 467 -1.65 17.67 -11.56
CA GLU A 467 -0.95 18.38 -10.49
C GLU A 467 0.39 17.71 -10.09
N ASP A 468 0.58 16.44 -10.45
CA ASP A 468 1.77 15.66 -10.10
C ASP A 468 2.96 15.92 -11.03
N GLN A 469 4.19 15.91 -10.49
CA GLN A 469 5.41 16.12 -11.28
C GLN A 469 5.62 15.00 -12.32
N LEU A 470 5.14 13.79 -12.02
CA LEU A 470 5.33 12.60 -12.85
C LEU A 470 4.24 12.42 -13.91
N THR A 471 3.46 13.47 -14.17
CA THR A 471 2.41 13.45 -15.20
C THR A 471 2.97 13.08 -16.59
N PRO A 472 2.31 12.20 -17.36
CA PRO A 472 1.11 11.44 -16.98
C PRO A 472 1.45 10.31 -15.98
N VAL A 473 0.71 10.23 -14.87
CA VAL A 473 0.86 9.15 -13.86
C VAL A 473 0.17 7.87 -14.31
N LEU A 474 -1.03 7.98 -14.87
CA LEU A 474 -1.77 6.90 -15.50
C LEU A 474 -1.89 7.15 -17.00
N THR A 475 -1.87 6.08 -17.78
CA THR A 475 -2.11 6.10 -19.23
C THR A 475 -3.61 6.14 -19.53
N GLU A 476 -3.98 6.53 -20.76
CA GLU A 476 -5.38 6.55 -21.21
C GLU A 476 -6.14 5.25 -20.93
N PRO A 477 -5.59 4.07 -21.25
CA PRO A 477 -6.32 2.82 -21.01
C PRO A 477 -6.68 2.60 -19.54
N HIS A 478 -5.81 2.99 -18.60
CA HIS A 478 -6.12 2.90 -17.16
C HIS A 478 -7.22 3.86 -16.74
N LEU A 479 -7.23 5.09 -17.27
CA LEU A 479 -8.29 6.06 -16.99
C LEU A 479 -9.65 5.56 -17.51
N LEU A 480 -9.70 5.03 -18.73
CA LEU A 480 -10.92 4.45 -19.30
C LEU A 480 -11.37 3.17 -18.56
N ALA A 481 -10.42 2.37 -18.06
CA ALA A 481 -10.74 1.20 -17.24
C ALA A 481 -11.44 1.58 -15.92
N LEU A 482 -11.14 2.75 -15.34
CA LEU A 482 -11.84 3.23 -14.14
C LEU A 482 -13.34 3.43 -14.39
N ASP A 483 -13.72 4.04 -15.51
CA ASP A 483 -15.13 4.22 -15.87
C ASP A 483 -15.82 2.87 -16.09
N ARG A 484 -15.17 1.95 -16.81
CA ARG A 484 -15.70 0.60 -17.05
C ARG A 484 -15.91 -0.17 -15.75
N ARG A 485 -14.94 -0.12 -14.83
CA ARG A 485 -15.03 -0.76 -13.51
C ARG A 485 -16.10 -0.10 -12.65
N LEU A 486 -16.23 1.23 -12.67
CA LEU A 486 -17.29 1.95 -11.98
C LEU A 486 -18.69 1.47 -12.41
N GLN A 487 -18.91 1.30 -13.72
CA GLN A 487 -20.16 0.75 -14.24
C GLN A 487 -20.42 -0.68 -13.75
N THR A 488 -19.37 -1.50 -13.62
CA THR A 488 -19.50 -2.84 -13.04
C THR A 488 -19.90 -2.79 -11.56
N VAL A 489 -19.30 -1.91 -10.75
CA VAL A 489 -19.71 -1.70 -9.35
C VAL A 489 -21.18 -1.31 -9.25
N LEU A 490 -21.62 -0.34 -10.05
CA LEU A 490 -23.02 0.13 -10.04
C LEU A 490 -24.00 -0.98 -10.45
N ARG A 491 -23.65 -1.78 -11.47
CA ARG A 491 -24.46 -2.95 -11.88
C ARG A 491 -24.52 -4.02 -10.79
N THR A 492 -23.43 -4.26 -10.07
CA THR A 492 -23.43 -5.19 -8.92
C THR A 492 -24.36 -4.69 -7.82
N VAL A 493 -24.34 -3.39 -7.49
CA VAL A 493 -25.28 -2.81 -6.51
C VAL A 493 -26.72 -2.96 -7.00
N GLN A 494 -26.99 -2.68 -8.27
CA GLN A 494 -28.33 -2.80 -8.84
C GLN A 494 -28.87 -4.24 -8.72
N GLY A 495 -28.06 -5.25 -9.05
CA GLY A 495 -28.44 -6.66 -8.87
C GLY A 495 -28.74 -7.02 -7.40
N CYS A 496 -27.97 -6.49 -6.45
CA CYS A 496 -28.25 -6.64 -5.03
C CYS A 496 -29.59 -5.97 -4.63
N ILE A 497 -29.88 -4.77 -5.13
CA ILE A 497 -31.13 -4.04 -4.85
C ILE A 497 -32.34 -4.81 -5.41
N GLU A 498 -32.23 -5.35 -6.62
CA GLU A 498 -33.29 -6.16 -7.23
C GLU A 498 -33.56 -7.45 -6.43
N ALA A 499 -32.51 -8.07 -5.88
CA ALA A 499 -32.64 -9.31 -5.10
C ALA A 499 -33.12 -9.10 -3.65
N HIS A 500 -32.73 -8.00 -3.01
CA HIS A 500 -32.91 -7.83 -1.55
C HIS A 500 -33.67 -6.55 -1.14
N GLY A 501 -33.99 -5.68 -2.09
CA GLY A 501 -34.62 -4.39 -1.85
C GLY A 501 -33.65 -3.29 -1.40
N GLU A 502 -33.91 -2.04 -1.81
CA GLU A 502 -33.01 -0.90 -1.56
C GLU A 502 -32.73 -0.66 -0.08
N HIS A 503 -33.76 -0.75 0.77
CA HIS A 503 -33.62 -0.53 2.22
C HIS A 503 -32.69 -1.53 2.92
N SER A 504 -32.59 -2.76 2.40
CA SER A 504 -31.69 -3.79 2.94
C SER A 504 -30.25 -3.55 2.51
N VAL A 505 -30.06 -3.13 1.25
CA VAL A 505 -28.74 -2.97 0.63
C VAL A 505 -28.09 -1.65 1.01
N VAL A 506 -28.83 -0.54 0.96
CA VAL A 506 -28.31 0.81 1.14
C VAL A 506 -28.40 1.23 2.60
N ALA A 507 -27.27 1.12 3.30
CA ALA A 507 -27.15 1.53 4.68
C ALA A 507 -27.07 3.06 4.81
N ASN A 508 -27.95 3.63 5.61
CA ASN A 508 -27.83 5.00 6.09
C ASN A 508 -26.67 5.10 7.10
N GLY A 509 -26.01 6.25 7.19
CA GLY A 509 -24.96 6.49 8.19
C GLY A 509 -25.47 6.23 9.62
N PRO A 510 -24.57 6.09 10.62
CA PRO A 510 -24.96 5.71 11.97
C PRO A 510 -26.07 6.64 12.50
N THR A 511 -27.29 6.11 12.56
CA THR A 511 -28.37 6.68 13.34
C THR A 511 -27.95 6.55 14.79
N GLY A 512 -27.79 7.67 15.49
CA GLY A 512 -27.61 7.66 16.94
C GLY A 512 -28.68 6.75 17.55
N GLN A 513 -28.26 5.86 18.44
CA GLN A 513 -29.13 4.90 19.10
C GLN A 513 -30.40 5.61 19.58
N SER A 514 -31.55 5.19 19.05
CA SER A 514 -32.84 5.52 19.66
C SER A 514 -32.79 5.04 21.10
N ALA A 515 -32.96 5.97 22.05
CA ALA A 515 -33.10 5.66 23.46
C ALA A 515 -34.15 4.55 23.65
N PRO A 516 -33.93 3.59 24.56
CA PRO A 516 -34.94 2.58 24.83
C PRO A 516 -36.21 3.27 25.36
N ASP A 517 -37.35 2.88 24.77
CA ASP A 517 -38.68 3.28 25.22
C ASP A 517 -38.80 3.17 26.74
N SER A 518 -38.96 4.32 27.39
CA SER A 518 -39.51 4.37 28.74
C SER A 518 -40.99 3.96 28.64
N GLY A 519 -41.27 2.69 28.96
CA GLY A 519 -42.65 2.19 29.09
C GLY A 519 -43.42 2.94 30.19
N PRO A 520 -44.75 3.03 30.08
CA PRO A 520 -45.56 3.80 31.01
C PRO A 520 -45.76 3.06 32.34
N SER A 521 -45.70 3.86 33.40
CA SER A 521 -46.13 3.73 34.80
C SER A 521 -46.66 2.40 35.32
#